data_AF-A0A6N7I7Y9-F1
#
_entry.id   AF-A0A6N7I7Y9-F1
#
_cell.length_a   1.000
_cell.length_b   1.000
_cell.length_c   1.000
_cell.angle_alpha   90.00
_cell.angle_beta   90.00
_cell.angle_gamma   90.00
#
_symmetry.space_group_name_H-M   'P 1'
#
loop_
_entity.id
_entity.type
_entity.pdbx_description
1 polymer ?
#
loop_
_entity_poly.entity_id
_entity_poly.type
_entity_poly.pdbx_seq_one_letter_code
_entity_poly.pdbx_strand_id
1 'polypeptide(L)'
;MAHQGGPLCLGRVYPWLTSEGPGDFGTAGEAALLACPWHGWEYDLATGQSFLGPGEVPVRSYDVAVEPGSSLGEHLEAGDAHDGRDARGGRIPGPYVAETFPVHVEEDYVVVETSRS
;
A
#
# COMPACT_ATOMS: atom_id res chain seq x y z
N MET A 1 7.23 -5.87 -21.64
CA MET A 1 6.34 -5.94 -20.46
C MET A 1 7.02 -6.86 -19.45
N ALA A 2 6.96 -6.56 -18.14
CA ALA A 2 7.62 -7.37 -17.12
C ALA A 2 7.31 -8.87 -17.35
N HIS A 3 8.36 -9.60 -17.71
CA HIS A 3 8.32 -10.92 -18.32
C HIS A 3 7.31 -11.07 -19.49
N GLN A 4 6.05 -11.36 -19.19
CA GLN A 4 4.98 -11.55 -20.18
C GLN A 4 3.68 -10.82 -19.80
N GLY A 5 3.78 -9.78 -18.99
CA GLY A 5 2.62 -8.97 -18.60
C GLY A 5 1.73 -9.65 -17.56
N GLY A 6 2.27 -10.62 -16.83
CA GLY A 6 1.55 -11.28 -15.75
C GLY A 6 1.18 -10.31 -14.62
N PRO A 7 0.06 -10.55 -13.91
CA PRO A 7 -0.41 -9.69 -12.85
C PRO A 7 0.42 -9.86 -11.58
N LEU A 8 1.48 -9.07 -11.43
CA LEU A 8 2.39 -9.14 -10.27
C LEU A 8 1.67 -8.95 -8.92
N CYS A 9 0.54 -8.23 -8.88
CA CYS A 9 -0.29 -8.07 -7.68
C CYS A 9 -0.91 -9.39 -7.17
N LEU A 10 -0.94 -10.44 -8.00
CA LEU A 10 -1.36 -11.79 -7.61
C LEU A 10 -0.18 -12.72 -7.35
N GLY A 11 1.05 -12.17 -7.34
CA GLY A 11 2.28 -12.90 -7.09
C GLY A 11 2.48 -13.29 -5.64
N ARG A 12 3.41 -14.22 -5.41
CA ARG A 12 3.79 -14.65 -4.06
C ARG A 12 4.94 -13.81 -3.55
N VAL A 13 4.87 -13.41 -2.30
CA VAL A 13 5.97 -12.74 -1.59
C VAL A 13 6.64 -13.73 -0.62
N TYR A 14 7.98 -13.72 -0.58
CA TYR A 14 8.77 -14.59 0.30
C TYR A 14 10.12 -13.94 0.68
N PRO A 15 10.75 -14.36 1.78
CA PRO A 15 12.07 -13.90 2.19
C PRO A 15 13.18 -14.39 1.26
N TRP A 16 14.38 -13.84 1.40
CA TRP A 16 15.57 -14.38 0.74
C TRP A 16 15.86 -15.80 1.22
N LEU A 17 16.11 -16.71 0.29
CA LEU A 17 16.58 -18.05 0.62
C LEU A 17 18.10 -18.05 0.76
N THR A 18 18.58 -18.71 1.81
CA THR A 18 20.01 -18.92 2.08
C THR A 18 20.27 -20.42 2.21
N SER A 19 21.49 -20.84 1.88
CA SER A 19 21.91 -22.23 2.01
C SER A 19 23.43 -22.27 2.15
N GLU A 20 23.94 -23.03 3.11
CA GLU A 20 25.37 -23.30 3.25
C GLU A 20 25.78 -24.63 2.59
N GLY A 21 24.82 -25.44 2.15
CA GLY A 21 25.07 -26.70 1.46
C GLY A 21 23.81 -27.53 1.19
N PRO A 22 23.95 -28.65 0.46
CA PRO A 22 22.81 -29.52 0.14
C PRO A 22 22.11 -30.04 1.40
N GLY A 23 20.78 -29.89 1.45
CA GLY A 23 19.96 -30.30 2.59
C GLY A 23 19.83 -29.26 3.69
N ASP A 24 20.55 -28.14 3.57
CA ASP A 24 20.42 -26.96 4.43
C ASP A 24 19.72 -25.82 3.68
N PHE A 25 18.73 -25.22 4.32
CA PHE A 25 18.09 -24.01 3.84
C PHE A 25 17.60 -23.15 5.01
N GLY A 26 17.78 -21.85 4.86
CA GLY A 26 17.29 -20.85 5.78
C GLY A 26 16.67 -19.68 5.03
N THR A 27 16.12 -18.74 5.80
CA THR A 27 15.55 -17.50 5.28
C THR A 27 16.27 -16.30 5.87
N ALA A 28 16.58 -15.30 5.06
CA ALA A 28 17.11 -14.02 5.49
C ALA A 28 16.05 -12.91 5.29
N GLY A 29 15.76 -12.15 6.35
CA GLY A 29 14.74 -11.10 6.34
C GLY A 29 13.29 -11.62 6.30
N GLU A 30 12.33 -10.71 6.12
CA GLU A 30 10.89 -11.03 6.19
C GLU A 30 10.27 -11.27 4.81
N ALA A 31 10.34 -10.28 3.92
CA ALA A 31 9.75 -10.30 2.58
C ALA A 31 10.67 -9.55 1.63
N ALA A 32 11.30 -10.27 0.71
CA ALA A 32 12.33 -9.71 -0.15
C ALA A 32 12.06 -9.91 -1.65
N LEU A 33 11.35 -10.98 -2.00
CA LEU A 33 11.13 -11.38 -3.37
C LEU A 33 9.64 -11.45 -3.69
N LEU A 34 9.27 -10.96 -4.87
CA LEU A 34 7.97 -11.11 -5.49
C LEU A 34 8.08 -12.03 -6.71
N ALA A 35 7.41 -13.18 -6.69
CA ALA A 35 7.33 -14.09 -7.84
C ALA A 35 6.02 -13.94 -8.61
N CYS A 36 6.14 -13.75 -9.93
CA CYS A 36 5.02 -13.73 -10.86
C CYS A 36 4.24 -15.05 -10.84
N PRO A 37 2.90 -15.03 -10.71
CA PRO A 37 2.09 -16.25 -10.52
C PRO A 37 2.06 -17.16 -11.74
N TRP A 38 2.40 -16.66 -12.94
CA TRP A 38 2.35 -17.46 -14.16
C TRP A 38 3.55 -18.39 -14.31
N HIS A 39 4.76 -17.88 -14.08
CA HIS A 39 5.99 -18.60 -14.46
C HIS A 39 7.11 -18.48 -13.42
N GLY A 40 6.82 -17.90 -12.24
CA GLY A 40 7.77 -17.81 -11.13
C GLY A 40 8.88 -16.80 -11.32
N TRP A 41 8.75 -15.86 -12.27
CA TRP A 41 9.77 -14.83 -12.47
C TRP A 41 9.87 -13.92 -11.24
N GLU A 42 11.09 -13.79 -10.71
CA GLU A 42 11.34 -13.18 -9.40
C GLU A 42 11.90 -11.76 -9.52
N TYR A 43 11.43 -10.88 -8.63
CA TYR A 43 11.87 -9.50 -8.51
C TYR A 43 12.20 -9.16 -7.06
N ASP A 44 13.25 -8.37 -6.85
CA ASP A 44 13.50 -7.70 -5.58
C ASP A 44 12.35 -6.74 -5.27
N LEU A 45 11.72 -6.88 -4.11
CA LEU A 45 10.54 -6.11 -3.75
C LEU A 45 10.85 -4.61 -3.55
N ALA A 46 12.05 -4.29 -3.04
CA ALA A 46 12.45 -2.91 -2.74
C ALA A 46 12.86 -2.14 -4.01
N THR A 47 13.57 -2.80 -4.91
CA THR A 47 14.21 -2.14 -6.06
C THR A 47 13.51 -2.42 -7.38
N GLY A 48 12.75 -3.50 -7.48
CA GLY A 48 12.16 -3.98 -8.73
C GLY A 48 13.14 -4.73 -9.65
N GLN A 49 14.34 -5.04 -9.16
CA GLN A 49 15.37 -5.74 -9.93
C GLN A 49 14.94 -7.18 -10.23
N SER A 50 15.03 -7.60 -11.49
CA SER A 50 14.82 -8.99 -11.92
C SER A 50 16.07 -9.85 -11.69
N PHE A 51 15.91 -11.12 -11.30
CA PHE A 51 17.04 -12.04 -11.03
C PHE A 51 17.18 -13.22 -11.99
N LEU A 52 16.18 -13.49 -12.82
CA LEU A 52 16.21 -14.58 -13.78
C LEU A 52 16.41 -13.94 -15.17
N GLY A 53 17.57 -14.12 -15.80
CA GLY A 53 17.85 -13.67 -17.17
C GLY A 53 18.95 -12.60 -17.30
N PRO A 54 19.83 -12.68 -18.32
CA PRO A 54 20.87 -11.68 -18.54
C PRO A 54 20.30 -10.36 -19.08
N GLY A 55 20.53 -9.25 -18.36
CA GLY A 55 20.24 -7.89 -18.85
C GLY A 55 18.77 -7.45 -18.75
N GLU A 56 17.99 -8.09 -17.89
CA GLU A 56 16.54 -7.89 -17.81
C GLU A 56 16.14 -6.52 -17.27
N VAL A 57 15.09 -5.96 -17.88
CA VAL A 57 14.55 -4.64 -17.54
C VAL A 57 13.85 -4.72 -16.18
N PRO A 58 14.19 -3.84 -15.22
CA PRO A 58 13.54 -3.83 -13.92
C PRO A 58 12.06 -3.46 -14.03
N VAL A 59 11.28 -3.89 -13.04
CA VAL A 59 9.94 -3.31 -12.83
C VAL A 59 10.07 -2.01 -12.06
N ARG A 60 9.11 -1.10 -12.27
CA ARG A 60 9.09 0.17 -11.55
C ARG A 60 8.80 -0.09 -10.07
N SER A 61 9.72 0.32 -9.22
CA SER A 61 9.54 0.46 -7.77
C SER A 61 9.10 1.87 -7.44
N TYR A 62 8.39 2.00 -6.32
CA TYR A 62 7.94 3.27 -5.77
C TYR A 62 8.33 3.31 -4.29
N ASP A 63 8.81 4.47 -3.85
CA ASP A 63 9.03 4.71 -2.44
C ASP A 63 7.67 4.85 -1.75
N VAL A 64 7.49 4.09 -0.68
CA VAL A 64 6.25 4.05 0.09
C VAL A 64 6.55 4.25 1.56
N ALA A 65 5.74 5.07 2.21
CA ALA A 65 5.76 5.30 3.64
C ALA A 65 4.36 5.11 4.22
N VAL A 66 4.30 4.67 5.47
CA VAL A 66 3.04 4.64 6.25
C VAL A 66 3.05 5.85 7.17
N GLU A 67 2.07 6.71 7.00
CA GLU A 67 1.89 7.91 7.82
C GLU A 67 0.64 7.75 8.69
N PRO A 68 0.69 8.15 9.97
CA PRO A 68 -0.49 8.14 10.83
C PRO A 68 -1.60 9.01 10.23
N GLY A 69 -2.85 8.56 10.27
CA GLY A 69 -3.98 9.34 9.73
C GLY A 69 -4.11 10.76 10.29
N SER A 70 -3.56 11.01 11.49
CA SER A 70 -3.50 12.34 12.09
C SER A 70 -2.59 13.35 11.38
N SER A 71 -1.61 12.93 10.57
CA SER A 71 -0.67 13.84 9.89
C SER A 71 -1.17 14.36 8.54
N LEU A 72 -2.27 13.82 7.99
CA LEU A 72 -2.84 14.21 6.69
C LEU A 72 -3.76 15.44 6.70
N GLY A 73 -4.04 16.03 7.87
CA GLY A 73 -5.01 17.12 8.04
C GLY A 73 -4.67 18.44 7.35
N GLU A 74 -3.46 18.60 6.81
CA GLU A 74 -3.03 19.85 6.14
C GLU A 74 -3.21 19.82 4.60
N HIS A 75 -3.51 18.66 4.00
CA HIS A 75 -3.64 18.51 2.53
C HIS A 75 -4.97 17.92 2.06
N LEU A 76 -5.83 17.48 2.98
CA LEU A 76 -7.22 17.15 2.66
C LEU A 76 -8.02 18.45 2.77
N GLU A 77 -8.32 19.08 1.62
CA GLU A 77 -9.33 20.14 1.55
C GLU A 77 -10.60 19.59 2.24
N ALA A 78 -10.99 20.23 3.35
CA ALA A 78 -12.25 19.94 4.00
C ALA A 78 -13.33 20.13 2.93
N GLY A 79 -13.97 19.03 2.51
CA GLY A 79 -15.06 19.09 1.53
C GLY A 79 -16.03 20.20 1.93
N ASP A 80 -16.40 21.03 0.96
CA ASP A 80 -17.08 22.32 1.13
C ASP A 80 -18.04 22.30 2.33
N ALA A 81 -17.64 22.95 3.42
CA ALA A 81 -18.55 23.28 4.49
C ALA A 81 -19.62 24.19 3.90
N HIS A 82 -20.81 23.62 3.65
CA HIS A 82 -21.94 24.36 3.10
C HIS A 82 -22.15 25.67 3.88
N ASP A 83 -22.02 26.77 3.14
CA ASP A 83 -22.31 28.15 3.53
C ASP A 83 -23.51 28.25 4.47
N GLY A 84 -23.23 28.55 5.75
CA GLY A 84 -23.74 29.73 6.43
C GLY A 84 -25.24 29.91 6.64
N ARG A 85 -26.10 29.01 6.17
CA ARG A 85 -27.46 28.87 6.71
C ARG A 85 -27.33 28.20 8.08
N ASP A 86 -28.11 28.66 9.04
CA ASP A 86 -28.20 28.05 10.37
C ASP A 86 -28.02 26.53 10.27
N ALA A 87 -27.16 25.91 11.08
CA ALA A 87 -26.79 24.48 10.92
C ALA A 87 -27.99 23.50 10.97
N ARG A 88 -29.19 24.01 11.26
CA ARG A 88 -30.46 23.29 11.29
C ARG A 88 -31.46 23.73 10.22
N GLY A 89 -31.15 24.66 9.32
CA GLY A 89 -31.95 25.01 8.14
C GLY A 89 -33.44 25.26 8.42
N GLY A 90 -33.81 25.87 9.55
CA GLY A 90 -35.22 26.05 9.93
C GLY A 90 -36.00 24.75 10.24
N ARG A 91 -35.31 23.63 10.54
CA ARG A 91 -35.95 22.34 10.84
C ARG A 91 -36.46 22.29 12.29
N ILE A 92 -37.70 21.81 12.45
CA ILE A 92 -38.32 21.54 13.76
C ILE A 92 -37.81 20.17 14.25
N PRO A 93 -37.25 20.05 15.47
CA PRO A 93 -36.80 18.77 16.00
C PRO A 93 -37.96 17.78 16.13
N GLY A 94 -37.77 16.56 15.62
CA GLY A 94 -38.68 15.45 15.88
C GLY A 94 -38.58 14.99 17.35
N PRO A 95 -39.55 14.21 17.86
CA PRO A 95 -39.60 13.82 19.27
C PRO A 95 -38.55 12.78 19.68
N TYR A 96 -37.77 12.25 18.73
CA TYR A 96 -36.78 11.21 18.98
C TYR A 96 -35.37 11.79 18.88
N VAL A 97 -34.58 11.59 19.92
CA VAL A 97 -33.15 11.93 19.98
C VAL A 97 -32.38 10.62 19.89
N ALA A 98 -31.49 10.50 18.91
CA ALA A 98 -30.62 9.33 18.81
C ALA A 98 -29.58 9.36 19.92
N GLU A 99 -29.34 8.20 20.53
CA GLU A 99 -28.23 7.99 21.44
C GLU A 99 -26.91 8.01 20.64
N THR A 100 -25.91 8.73 21.14
CA THR A 100 -24.59 8.78 20.52
C THR A 100 -23.60 7.93 21.30
N PHE A 101 -22.74 7.24 20.57
CA PHE A 101 -21.64 6.45 21.12
C PHE A 101 -20.32 7.12 20.72
N PRO A 102 -19.29 7.12 21.58
CA PRO A 102 -17.96 7.54 21.19
C PRO A 102 -17.45 6.60 20.08
N VAL A 103 -16.96 7.18 18.99
CA VAL A 103 -16.36 6.45 17.86
C VAL A 103 -14.90 6.90 17.74
N HIS A 104 -14.00 5.95 17.57
CA HIS A 104 -12.58 6.19 17.30
C HIS A 104 -12.27 5.83 15.84
N VAL A 105 -11.38 6.60 15.21
CA VAL A 105 -10.89 6.34 13.85
C VAL A 105 -9.52 5.66 13.97
N GLU A 106 -9.34 4.53 13.28
CA GLU A 106 -8.18 3.63 13.39
C GLU A 106 -7.45 3.43 12.04
N GLU A 107 -7.39 4.42 11.16
CA GLU A 107 -6.80 4.24 9.82
C GLU A 107 -5.42 4.90 9.66
N ASP A 108 -4.45 4.07 9.24
CA ASP A 108 -3.12 4.46 8.75
C ASP A 108 -3.12 4.44 7.21
N TYR A 109 -2.42 5.40 6.58
CA TYR A 109 -2.42 5.56 5.12
C TYR A 109 -1.07 5.15 4.52
N VAL A 110 -1.09 4.58 3.32
CA VAL A 110 0.11 4.33 2.50
C VAL A 110 0.28 5.46 1.51
N VAL A 111 1.35 6.25 1.64
CA VAL A 111 1.71 7.33 0.72
C VAL A 111 2.69 6.78 -0.33
N VAL A 112 2.44 7.07 -1.61
CA VAL A 112 3.29 6.65 -2.74
C VAL A 112 3.81 7.89 -3.45
N GLU A 113 5.13 8.09 -3.44
CA GLU A 113 5.76 9.15 -4.23
C GLU A 113 6.00 8.67 -5.66
N THR A 114 5.46 9.40 -6.65
CA THR A 114 5.51 8.97 -8.06
C THR A 114 6.48 9.79 -8.92
N SER A 115 7.04 10.86 -8.37
CA SER A 115 8.06 11.70 -9.02
C SER A 115 9.46 11.22 -8.65
N ARG A 116 10.22 10.74 -9.63
CA ARG A 116 11.66 10.47 -9.47
C ARG A 116 12.43 11.34 -10.47
N SER A 117 13.29 12.23 -9.96
CA SER A 117 14.22 13.04 -10.76
C SER A 117 15.35 12.19 -11.34
#